data_AF-A0A2M8DJI7-F1
#
_entry.id   AF-A0A2M8DJI7-F1
#
_cell.length_a   1.000
_cell.length_b   1.000
_cell.length_c   1.000
_cell.angle_alpha   90.00
_cell.angle_beta   90.00
_cell.angle_gamma   90.00
#
_symmetry.space_group_name_H-M   'P 1'
#
loop_
_entity.id
_entity.type
_entity.pdbx_description
1 polymer ?
#
loop_
_entity_poly.entity_id
_entity_poly.type
_entity_poly.pdbx_seq_one_letter_code
_entity_poly.pdbx_strand_id
1 'polypeptide(L)'
;MAEDYAAAATRHFRDGVLLEEGRRVANADQLFGLAAECAIKSALVGLPRFRAGDTLAPPDHKKHVNQLWDCVPLQGIQKRYPRLVVLLRGLP
;
A
#
# COMPACT_ATOMS: atom_id res chain seq x y z
N MET A 1 -16.87 -10.67 -1.16
CA MET A 1 -15.99 -9.93 -2.09
C MET A 1 -14.65 -9.79 -1.40
N ALA A 2 -13.57 -10.28 -1.99
CA ALA A 2 -12.22 -10.09 -1.46
C ALA A 2 -11.72 -8.68 -1.82
N GLU A 3 -10.99 -8.02 -0.93
CA GLU A 3 -10.45 -6.68 -1.16
C GLU A 3 -9.25 -6.75 -2.12
N ASP A 4 -9.35 -6.13 -3.30
CA ASP A 4 -8.23 -6.01 -4.25
C ASP A 4 -7.50 -4.67 -4.04
N TYR A 5 -6.54 -4.68 -3.12
CA TYR A 5 -5.75 -3.50 -2.80
C TYR A 5 -4.87 -3.01 -3.96
N ALA A 6 -4.43 -3.90 -4.86
CA ALA A 6 -3.58 -3.51 -5.98
C ALA A 6 -4.37 -2.74 -7.04
N ALA A 7 -5.57 -3.23 -7.37
CA ALA A 7 -6.49 -2.52 -8.25
C ALA A 7 -6.95 -1.19 -7.64
N ALA A 8 -7.28 -1.18 -6.34
CA ALA A 8 -7.67 0.03 -5.63
C ALA A 8 -6.56 1.10 -5.62
N ALA A 9 -5.31 0.71 -5.34
CA ALA A 9 -4.16 1.61 -5.38
C ALA A 9 -3.99 2.27 -6.75
N THR A 10 -4.07 1.46 -7.82
CA THR A 10 -3.94 1.95 -9.20
C THR A 10 -5.04 2.94 -9.55
N ARG A 11 -6.29 2.66 -9.16
CA ARG A 11 -7.42 3.55 -9.39
C ARG A 11 -7.25 4.87 -8.64
N HIS A 12 -6.97 4.82 -7.34
CA HIS A 12 -6.78 6.02 -6.51
C HIS A 12 -5.64 6.89 -7.02
N PHE A 13 -4.53 6.30 -7.48
CA PHE A 13 -3.43 7.05 -8.07
C PHE A 13 -3.85 7.78 -9.36
N ARG A 14 -4.53 7.08 -10.28
CA ARG A 14 -5.02 7.67 -11.54
C ARG A 14 -6.02 8.80 -11.30
N ASP A 15 -6.95 8.58 -10.38
CA ASP A 15 -7.95 9.58 -10.01
C ASP A 15 -7.28 10.79 -9.32
N GLY A 16 -6.24 10.56 -8.50
CA GLY A 16 -5.42 11.60 -7.89
C GLY A 16 -4.72 12.47 -8.93
N VAL A 17 -4.08 11.85 -9.93
CA VAL A 17 -3.43 12.56 -11.06
C VAL A 17 -4.45 13.43 -11.81
N LEU A 18 -5.63 12.89 -12.13
CA LEU A 18 -6.68 13.65 -12.82
C LEU A 18 -7.13 14.88 -12.01
N LEU A 19 -7.23 14.75 -10.69
CA LEU A 19 -7.61 15.86 -9.81
C LEU A 19 -6.49 16.89 -9.67
N GLU A 20 -5.23 16.45 -9.62
CA GLU A 20 -4.07 17.32 -9.60
C GLU A 20 -3.99 18.17 -10.88
N GLU A 21 -4.13 17.54 -12.06
CA GLU A 21 -4.22 18.20 -13.37
C GLU A 21 -5.38 19.23 -13.40
N GLY A 22 -6.49 18.89 -12.76
CA GLY A 22 -7.66 19.77 -12.56
C GLY A 22 -7.48 20.86 -11.49
N ARG A 23 -6.28 21.02 -10.90
CA ARG A 23 -5.96 21.92 -9.78
C ARG A 23 -6.83 21.71 -8.53
N ARG A 24 -7.32 20.49 -8.32
CA ARG A 24 -8.09 20.05 -7.12
C ARG A 24 -7.15 19.42 -6.09
N VAL A 25 -6.12 20.16 -5.68
CA VAL A 25 -4.96 19.64 -4.92
C VAL A 25 -5.36 18.90 -3.64
N ALA A 26 -6.29 19.44 -2.83
CA ALA A 26 -6.69 18.78 -1.59
C ALA A 26 -7.35 17.41 -1.81
N ASN A 27 -8.12 17.27 -2.89
CA ASN A 27 -8.76 15.99 -3.22
C ASN A 27 -7.73 15.01 -3.82
N ALA A 28 -6.80 15.52 -4.62
CA ALA A 28 -5.71 14.72 -5.16
C ALA A 28 -4.83 14.16 -4.03
N ASP A 29 -4.48 14.99 -3.05
CA ASP A 29 -3.71 14.60 -1.85
C ASP A 29 -4.37 13.45 -1.09
N GLN A 30 -5.67 13.55 -0.82
CA GLN A 30 -6.42 12.47 -0.18
C GLN A 30 -6.35 11.17 -0.99
N LEU A 31 -6.50 11.24 -2.32
CA LEU A 31 -6.43 10.06 -3.19
C LEU A 31 -5.01 9.48 -3.27
N PHE A 32 -3.97 10.29 -3.23
CA PHE A 32 -2.60 9.82 -3.14
C PHE A 32 -2.32 9.10 -1.82
N GLY A 33 -2.84 9.62 -0.70
CA GLY A 33 -2.79 8.94 0.60
C GLY A 33 -3.46 7.56 0.57
N LEU A 34 -4.68 7.47 0.00
CA LEU A 34 -5.38 6.20 -0.17
C LEU A 34 -4.65 5.24 -1.12
N ALA A 35 -4.07 5.75 -2.20
CA ALA A 35 -3.29 4.96 -3.14
C ALA A 35 -2.06 4.33 -2.45
N ALA A 36 -1.33 5.12 -1.65
CA ALA A 36 -0.19 4.66 -0.89
C ALA A 36 -0.59 3.60 0.16
N GLU A 37 -1.67 3.83 0.91
CA GLU A 37 -2.17 2.85 1.88
C GLU A 37 -2.53 1.51 1.19
N CYS A 38 -3.30 1.55 0.10
CA CYS A 38 -3.66 0.34 -0.65
C CYS A 38 -2.43 -0.37 -1.23
N ALA A 39 -1.45 0.36 -1.77
CA ALA A 39 -0.22 -0.24 -2.30
C ALA A 39 0.55 -0.98 -1.20
N ILE A 40 0.67 -0.38 -0.01
CA ILE A 40 1.34 -1.03 1.13
C ILE A 40 0.53 -2.24 1.61
N LYS A 41 -0.80 -2.14 1.74
CA LYS A 41 -1.66 -3.28 2.11
C LYS A 41 -1.54 -4.44 1.13
N SER A 42 -1.46 -4.16 -0.18
CA SER A 42 -1.18 -5.18 -1.20
C SER A 42 0.15 -5.90 -0.95
N ALA A 43 1.20 -5.16 -0.58
CA ALA A 43 2.49 -5.75 -0.23
C ALA A 43 2.40 -6.61 1.05
N LEU A 44 1.62 -6.18 2.04
CA LEU A 44 1.41 -6.90 3.30
C LEU A 44 0.69 -8.24 3.10
N VAL A 45 -0.28 -8.34 2.19
CA VAL A 45 -0.93 -9.63 1.84
C VAL A 45 0.11 -10.68 1.40
N GLY A 46 1.22 -10.26 0.81
CA GLY A 46 2.32 -11.14 0.41
C GLY A 46 3.15 -11.69 1.57
N LEU A 47 2.96 -11.20 2.79
CA LEU A 47 3.71 -11.60 3.98
C LEU A 47 2.94 -12.62 4.82
N PRO A 48 3.57 -13.74 5.25
CA PRO A 48 2.87 -14.81 5.96
C PRO A 48 2.07 -14.39 7.21
N ARG A 49 2.53 -13.37 7.94
CA ARG A 49 1.86 -12.87 9.16
C ARG A 49 0.50 -12.21 8.88
N PHE A 50 0.38 -11.57 7.73
CA PHE A 50 -0.79 -10.74 7.40
C PHE A 50 -1.72 -11.42 6.41
N ARG A 51 -1.35 -12.60 5.90
CA ARG A 51 -2.07 -13.30 4.84
C ARG A 51 -3.23 -14.13 5.39
N ALA A 52 -4.44 -13.87 4.93
CA ALA A 52 -5.58 -14.79 4.99
C ALA A 52 -6.08 -15.04 3.55
N GLY A 53 -5.62 -16.14 2.94
CA GLY A 53 -5.85 -16.38 1.52
C GLY A 53 -5.19 -15.29 0.66
N ASP A 54 -5.97 -14.58 -0.15
CA ASP A 54 -5.48 -13.48 -0.99
C ASP A 54 -5.83 -12.09 -0.42
N THR A 55 -6.13 -12.04 0.88
CA THR A 55 -6.52 -10.81 1.59
C THR A 55 -5.75 -10.63 2.89
N LEU A 56 -5.86 -9.44 3.50
CA LEU A 56 -5.35 -9.21 4.84
C LEU A 56 -6.18 -9.98 5.87
N ALA A 57 -5.50 -10.66 6.80
CA ALA A 57 -6.14 -11.38 7.88
C ALA A 57 -6.97 -10.43 8.77
N PRO A 58 -8.20 -10.80 9.18
CA PRO A 58 -8.90 -10.07 10.23
C PRO A 58 -8.09 -10.08 11.55
N PRO A 59 -7.99 -8.95 12.28
CA PRO A 59 -8.64 -7.64 12.06
C PRO A 59 -7.81 -6.65 11.22
N ASP A 60 -6.66 -7.05 10.68
CA ASP A 60 -5.66 -6.16 10.09
C ASP A 60 -6.14 -5.44 8.82
N HIS A 61 -7.11 -5.99 8.08
CA HIS A 61 -7.74 -5.31 6.95
C HIS A 61 -8.38 -3.96 7.33
N LYS A 62 -8.89 -3.83 8.57
CA LYS A 62 -9.54 -2.61 9.08
C LYS A 62 -8.56 -1.58 9.63
N LYS A 63 -7.30 -1.97 9.81
CA LYS A 63 -6.28 -1.07 10.36
C LYS A 63 -5.68 -0.23 9.24
N HIS A 64 -5.40 1.03 9.54
CA HIS A 64 -4.60 1.87 8.67
C HIS A 64 -3.14 1.42 8.69
N VAL A 65 -2.40 1.77 7.63
CA VAL A 65 -1.00 1.33 7.49
C VAL A 65 -0.10 1.78 8.64
N ASN A 66 -0.39 2.93 9.28
CA ASN A 66 0.36 3.41 10.44
C ASN A 66 0.30 2.45 11.64
N GLN A 67 -0.78 1.70 11.80
CA GLN A 67 -0.91 0.69 12.87
C GLN A 67 -0.33 -0.67 12.46
N LEU A 68 -0.15 -0.90 11.16
CA LEU A 68 0.39 -2.14 10.63
C LEU A 68 1.91 -2.11 10.55
N TRP A 69 2.50 -0.93 10.28
CA TRP A 69 3.93 -0.75 10.01
C TRP A 69 4.83 -1.24 11.14
N ASP A 70 4.46 -0.97 12.39
CA ASP A 70 5.21 -1.40 13.58
C ASP A 70 5.28 -2.94 13.71
N CYS A 71 4.34 -3.64 13.07
CA CYS A 71 4.25 -5.10 13.11
C CYS A 71 4.93 -5.77 11.91
N VAL A 72 5.51 -5.01 10.98
CA VAL A 72 6.07 -5.58 9.75
C VAL A 72 7.52 -6.02 9.98
N PRO A 73 7.84 -7.32 9.82
CA PRO A 73 9.23 -7.76 9.90
C PRO A 73 9.99 -7.27 8.66
N LEU A 74 10.91 -6.32 8.85
CA LEU A 74 11.75 -5.75 7.76
C LEU A 74 12.44 -6.84 6.93
N GLN A 75 12.92 -7.91 7.58
CA GLN A 75 13.54 -9.06 6.91
C GLN A 75 12.56 -9.75 5.94
N GLY A 76 11.27 -9.80 6.28
CA GLY A 76 10.22 -10.34 5.44
C GLY A 76 9.99 -9.50 4.18
N ILE A 77 9.96 -8.16 4.32
CA ILE A 77 9.90 -7.24 3.17
C ILE A 77 11.14 -7.42 2.29
N GLN A 78 12.34 -7.42 2.88
CA GLN A 78 13.59 -7.51 2.12
C GLN A 78 13.68 -8.80 1.30
N LYS A 79 13.26 -9.93 1.89
CA LYS A 79 13.22 -11.23 1.20
C LYS A 79 12.20 -11.26 0.06
N ARG A 80 11.03 -10.64 0.26
CA ARG A 80 9.94 -10.66 -0.73
C ARG A 80 10.12 -9.64 -1.85
N TYR A 81 10.69 -8.48 -1.52
CA TYR A 81 10.86 -7.34 -2.42
C TYR A 81 12.32 -6.88 -2.47
N PRO A 82 13.27 -7.72 -2.91
CA PRO A 82 14.70 -7.37 -2.90
C PRO A 82 15.00 -6.13 -3.77
N ARG A 83 14.26 -5.94 -4.87
CA ARG A 83 14.39 -4.76 -5.73
C ARG A 83 13.95 -3.47 -5.05
N LEU A 84 12.95 -3.52 -4.16
CA LEU A 84 12.51 -2.36 -3.39
C LEU A 84 13.65 -1.89 -2.47
N VAL A 85 14.36 -2.82 -1.83
CA VAL A 85 15.51 -2.50 -0.96
C VAL A 85 16.62 -1.82 -1.75
N VAL A 86 16.91 -2.31 -2.96
CA VAL A 86 17.91 -1.70 -3.85
C VAL A 86 17.48 -0.28 -4.24
N LEU A 87 16.21 -0.10 -4.61
CA LEU A 87 15.67 1.20 -4.99
C LEU A 87 15.72 2.20 -3.83
N LEU A 88 15.34 1.78 -2.61
CA LEU A 88 15.37 2.62 -1.41
C LEU A 88 16.79 3.00 -0.98
N ARG A 89 17.79 2.14 -1.21
CA ARG A 89 19.20 2.45 -0.93
C ARG A 89 19.82 3.43 -1.93
N GLY A 90 19.23 3.58 -3.11
CA GLY A 90 19.66 4.51 -4.14
C GLY A 90 18.86 5.81 -4.19
N LEU A 91 17.88 6.00 -3.31
CA LEU A 91 17.25 7.29 -3.10
C LEU A 91 18.21 8.19 -2.31
N PRO A 92 18.46 9.43 -2.77
CA PRO A 92 19.38 10.37 -2.12
C PRO A 92 18.93 10.76 -0.71
#